data_AF-A0A9E0BSX1-F1
#
_entry.id   AF-A0A9E0BSX1-F1
#
_cell.length_a   1.000
_cell.length_b   1.000
_cell.length_c   1.000
_cell.angle_alpha   90.00
_cell.angle_beta   90.00
_cell.angle_gamma   90.00
#
_symmetry.space_group_name_H-M   'P 1'
#
loop_
_entity.id
_entity.type
_entity.pdbx_description
1 polymer ?
#
loop_
_entity_poly.entity_id
_entity_poly.type
_entity_poly.pdbx_seq_one_letter_code
_entity_poly.pdbx_strand_id
1 'polypeptide(L)'
;MKKILAFFVFVAISVMSYGQNLISNWQFQYPNMQPRCDGWFDNCGAELTTHCDTNLYCFVGLINQSPSVIPEDIWSLKVITGFPQEGFAETYISGQSGTNIYELKFWMKATDWYGGAKIGINTQNQFATSKTLIDTAAFWKQFTLIDTLTTQSSDTITVRLTAGSGDDCICPPINFAFVELNKIAVAAADDPNKLDNIISTYPNPTNNKMTIEVLSEKNNLTLDIYNAIGQHVARKQTSGNIFTIDKSEIGNGLFFYQLHISTDQKIVGRGRIVFE
;
A
#
# COMPACT_ATOMS: atom_id res chain seq x y z
N MET A 1 -5.96 25.10 52.31
CA MET A 1 -6.38 23.95 51.48
C MET A 1 -5.33 23.73 50.39
N LYS A 2 -4.55 22.65 50.47
CA LYS A 2 -3.49 22.33 49.50
C LYS A 2 -4.13 21.69 48.27
N LYS A 3 -4.01 22.33 47.09
CA LYS A 3 -4.46 21.76 45.82
C LYS A 3 -3.39 20.79 45.33
N ILE A 4 -3.74 19.50 45.29
CA ILE A 4 -2.93 18.44 44.68
C ILE A 4 -3.16 18.53 43.17
N LEU A 5 -2.11 18.90 42.43
CA LEU A 5 -2.12 18.94 40.97
C LEU A 5 -1.79 17.53 40.46
N ALA A 6 -2.81 16.79 40.02
CA ALA A 6 -2.61 15.50 39.39
C ALA A 6 -2.14 15.69 37.94
N PHE A 7 -0.88 15.34 37.68
CA PHE A 7 -0.29 15.36 36.34
C PHE A 7 -0.71 14.08 35.60
N PHE A 8 -1.68 14.18 34.70
CA PHE A 8 -2.01 13.09 33.78
C PHE A 8 -0.99 13.10 32.63
N VAL A 9 -0.04 12.16 32.69
CA VAL A 9 0.87 11.89 31.57
C VAL A 9 0.09 11.12 30.51
N PHE A 10 -0.32 11.81 29.44
CA PHE A 10 -0.82 11.16 28.23
C PHE A 10 0.38 10.64 27.43
N VAL A 11 0.62 9.33 27.49
CA VAL A 11 1.57 8.66 26.59
C VAL A 11 0.89 8.54 25.23
N ALA A 12 1.25 9.42 24.30
CA ALA A 12 0.86 9.29 22.90
C ALA A 12 1.69 8.17 22.27
N ILE A 13 1.11 6.98 22.15
CA ILE A 13 1.68 5.87 21.38
C ILE A 13 1.38 6.17 19.92
N SER A 14 2.33 6.75 19.19
CA SER A 14 2.30 6.72 17.74
C SER A 14 2.50 5.28 17.31
N VAL A 15 1.41 4.58 16.99
CA VAL A 15 1.48 3.28 16.34
C VAL A 15 1.95 3.54 14.91
N MET A 16 3.28 3.60 14.72
CA MET A 16 3.84 3.31 13.41
C MET A 16 3.50 1.85 13.13
N SER A 17 2.35 1.64 12.47
CA SER A 17 2.01 0.34 11.91
C SER A 17 3.04 0.06 10.83
N TYR A 18 4.15 -0.57 11.20
CA TYR A 18 5.03 -1.23 10.25
C TYR A 18 4.14 -2.21 9.49
N GLY A 19 3.84 -1.92 8.22
CA GLY A 19 3.04 -2.79 7.39
C GLY A 19 3.67 -4.17 7.39
N GLN A 20 2.93 -5.18 7.83
CA GLN A 20 3.40 -6.55 7.78
C GLN A 20 3.48 -6.96 6.30
N ASN A 21 4.64 -7.44 5.87
CA ASN A 21 4.77 -8.05 4.56
C ASN A 21 3.88 -9.29 4.49
N LEU A 22 2.94 -9.27 3.56
CA LEU A 22 1.94 -10.32 3.36
C LEU A 22 2.51 -11.51 2.56
N ILE A 23 3.67 -11.35 1.91
CA ILE A 23 4.37 -12.42 1.19
C ILE A 23 5.37 -13.08 2.15
N SER A 24 5.11 -14.31 2.54
CA SER A 24 5.91 -15.07 3.52
C SER A 24 7.29 -15.51 3.02
N ASN A 25 7.46 -15.53 1.69
CA ASN A 25 8.67 -15.97 1.00
C ASN A 25 9.16 -14.92 -0.02
N TRP A 26 9.35 -13.69 0.47
CA TRP A 26 9.71 -12.54 -0.35
C TRP A 26 11.16 -12.55 -0.84
N GLN A 27 12.06 -13.22 -0.11
CA GLN A 27 13.50 -13.28 -0.39
C GLN A 27 13.93 -14.58 -1.10
N PHE A 28 13.00 -15.48 -1.41
CA PHE A 28 13.23 -16.78 -2.05
C PHE A 28 14.26 -17.68 -1.36
N GLN A 29 14.48 -17.51 -0.06
CA GLN A 29 15.53 -18.20 0.68
C GLN A 29 15.13 -18.52 2.11
N TYR A 30 15.45 -19.73 2.55
CA TYR A 30 15.37 -20.15 3.95
C TYR A 30 16.57 -19.62 4.76
N PRO A 31 16.46 -19.53 6.10
CA PRO A 31 17.57 -19.11 6.96
C PRO A 31 18.85 -19.96 6.83
N ASN A 32 18.75 -21.19 6.31
CA ASN A 32 19.89 -22.08 6.02
C ASN A 32 20.48 -21.89 4.61
N MET A 33 20.13 -20.80 3.91
CA MET A 33 20.58 -20.45 2.57
C MET A 33 20.12 -21.37 1.44
N GLN A 34 19.16 -22.26 1.71
CA GLN A 34 18.54 -23.07 0.68
C GLN A 34 17.48 -22.26 -0.09
N PRO A 35 17.30 -22.52 -1.40
CA PRO A 35 16.25 -21.91 -2.19
C PRO A 35 14.89 -22.21 -1.57
N ARG A 36 14.03 -21.20 -1.55
CA ARG A 36 12.68 -21.29 -1.01
C ARG A 36 11.71 -20.75 -2.06
N CYS A 37 10.77 -21.56 -2.51
CA CYS A 37 9.80 -21.17 -3.53
C CYS A 37 8.35 -21.54 -3.17
N ASP A 38 8.07 -21.98 -1.94
CA ASP A 38 6.71 -22.19 -1.46
C ASP A 38 5.87 -20.90 -1.54
N GLY A 39 4.58 -21.07 -1.83
CA GLY A 39 3.64 -19.96 -2.04
C GLY A 39 3.72 -19.27 -3.39
N TRP A 40 4.57 -19.75 -4.30
CA TRP A 40 4.67 -19.28 -5.69
C TRP A 40 4.21 -20.35 -6.66
N PHE A 41 3.53 -19.92 -7.71
CA PHE A 41 2.92 -20.76 -8.73
C PHE A 41 3.40 -20.35 -10.12
N ASP A 42 3.67 -21.33 -10.98
CA ASP A 42 4.02 -21.10 -12.37
C ASP A 42 2.79 -20.79 -13.25
N ASN A 43 3.01 -20.53 -14.54
CA ASN A 43 1.93 -20.26 -15.48
C ASN A 43 1.06 -21.47 -15.82
N CYS A 44 1.46 -22.67 -15.40
CA CYS A 44 0.66 -23.90 -15.48
C CYS A 44 -0.22 -24.12 -14.23
N GLY A 45 -0.13 -23.22 -13.24
CA GLY A 45 -0.86 -23.31 -11.98
C GLY A 45 -0.28 -24.32 -11.00
N ALA A 46 0.93 -24.83 -11.24
CA ALA A 46 1.62 -25.70 -10.31
C ALA A 46 2.41 -24.87 -9.29
N GLU A 47 2.32 -25.24 -8.02
CA GLU A 47 3.16 -24.64 -6.98
C GLU A 47 4.61 -25.09 -7.16
N LEU A 48 5.57 -24.17 -6.98
CA LEU A 48 6.99 -24.44 -7.22
C LEU A 48 7.63 -25.38 -6.19
N THR A 49 6.91 -25.82 -5.15
CA THR A 49 7.42 -26.55 -3.95
C THR A 49 8.28 -27.78 -4.23
N THR A 50 8.11 -28.43 -5.39
CA THR A 50 8.85 -29.65 -5.76
C THR A 50 10.03 -29.38 -6.70
N HIS A 51 10.15 -28.16 -7.24
CA HIS A 51 11.03 -27.83 -8.36
C HIS A 51 11.75 -26.48 -8.17
N CYS A 52 12.07 -26.09 -6.93
CA CYS A 52 12.87 -24.88 -6.68
C CYS A 52 14.25 -24.91 -7.39
N ASP A 53 14.77 -26.10 -7.73
CA ASP A 53 16.15 -26.35 -8.22
C ASP A 53 16.22 -26.83 -9.68
N THR A 54 15.12 -26.89 -10.44
CA THR A 54 15.15 -27.52 -11.77
C THR A 54 14.75 -26.58 -12.90
N ASN A 55 15.51 -26.65 -13.99
CA ASN A 55 15.24 -26.00 -15.27
C ASN A 55 13.75 -26.06 -15.67
N LEU A 56 13.08 -24.91 -15.55
CA LEU A 56 11.95 -24.39 -16.34
C LEU A 56 10.85 -25.39 -16.68
N TYR A 57 10.28 -26.03 -15.67
CA TYR A 57 8.88 -26.44 -15.80
C TYR A 57 8.05 -25.15 -15.91
N CYS A 58 7.33 -24.98 -17.01
CA CYS A 58 6.41 -23.83 -17.17
C CYS A 58 7.05 -22.44 -16.99
N PHE A 59 8.29 -22.29 -17.48
CA PHE A 59 8.99 -21.00 -17.62
C PHE A 59 9.36 -20.28 -16.32
N VAL A 60 9.37 -20.95 -15.16
CA VAL A 60 9.75 -20.35 -13.87
C VAL A 60 10.82 -21.20 -13.16
N GLY A 61 11.73 -20.56 -12.44
CA GLY A 61 12.72 -21.24 -11.59
C GLY A 61 13.43 -20.28 -10.65
N LEU A 62 14.31 -20.78 -9.78
CA LEU A 62 15.19 -19.93 -8.97
C LEU A 62 16.61 -19.90 -9.52
N ILE A 63 17.28 -18.76 -9.39
CA ILE A 63 18.71 -18.64 -9.66
C ILE A 63 19.39 -17.92 -8.52
N ASN A 64 20.65 -18.27 -8.29
CA ASN A 64 21.47 -17.61 -7.29
C ASN A 64 22.08 -16.32 -7.87
N GLN A 65 21.26 -15.27 -7.97
CA GLN A 65 21.65 -13.91 -8.39
C GLN A 65 20.80 -12.90 -7.64
N SER A 66 21.40 -11.83 -7.11
CA SER A 66 20.65 -10.80 -6.37
C SER A 66 21.21 -9.37 -6.58
N PRO A 67 20.46 -8.33 -6.16
CA PRO A 67 20.93 -6.95 -6.15
C PRO A 67 22.05 -6.65 -5.14
N SER A 68 22.33 -7.55 -4.18
CA SER A 68 23.26 -7.27 -3.08
C SER A 68 24.72 -7.23 -3.56
N VAL A 69 25.44 -6.18 -3.14
CA VAL A 69 26.87 -5.98 -3.41
C VAL A 69 27.77 -6.69 -2.39
N ILE A 70 27.18 -7.32 -1.38
CA ILE A 70 27.87 -7.99 -0.27
C ILE A 70 27.65 -9.51 -0.45
N PRO A 71 28.71 -10.33 -0.35
CA PRO A 71 28.67 -11.69 -0.85
C PRO A 71 27.80 -12.52 0.07
N GLU A 72 26.76 -13.10 -0.49
CA GLU A 72 26.20 -14.41 -0.12
C GLU A 72 24.90 -14.56 -0.90
N ASP A 73 25.01 -15.24 -2.02
CA ASP A 73 24.05 -16.21 -2.56
C ASP A 73 22.55 -16.04 -2.29
N ILE A 74 21.98 -14.83 -2.47
CA ILE A 74 20.53 -14.66 -2.38
C ILE A 74 19.86 -15.13 -3.67
N TRP A 75 18.91 -16.04 -3.50
CA TRP A 75 18.09 -16.56 -4.59
C TRP A 75 17.14 -15.51 -5.14
N SER A 76 16.98 -15.50 -6.46
CA SER A 76 15.97 -14.72 -7.18
C SER A 76 15.09 -15.64 -8.01
N LEU A 77 13.88 -15.17 -8.27
CA LEU A 77 12.95 -15.83 -9.16
C LEU A 77 13.25 -15.44 -10.60
N LYS A 78 13.60 -16.43 -11.41
CA LYS A 78 13.77 -16.32 -12.85
C LYS A 78 12.47 -16.70 -13.54
N VAL A 79 11.89 -15.75 -14.26
CA VAL A 79 10.70 -15.94 -15.10
C VAL A 79 11.13 -15.80 -16.55
N ILE A 80 10.78 -16.77 -17.39
CA ILE A 80 11.03 -16.73 -18.81
C ILE A 80 9.75 -16.34 -19.53
N THR A 81 9.91 -15.56 -20.58
CA THR A 81 8.89 -15.25 -21.58
C THR A 81 8.21 -16.53 -22.08
N GLY A 82 6.88 -16.53 -22.09
CA GLY A 82 6.11 -17.66 -22.62
C GLY A 82 5.68 -17.44 -24.07
N PHE A 83 5.34 -18.55 -24.74
CA PHE A 83 4.62 -18.59 -26.01
C PHE A 83 3.72 -19.83 -26.05
N PRO A 84 2.47 -19.74 -26.55
CA PRO A 84 1.75 -18.54 -26.99
C PRO A 84 1.20 -17.70 -25.82
N GLN A 85 1.38 -18.14 -24.59
CA GLN A 85 0.88 -17.48 -23.38
C GLN A 85 1.98 -16.72 -22.68
N GLU A 86 1.62 -15.72 -21.89
CA GLU A 86 2.55 -14.98 -21.03
C GLU A 86 3.31 -15.94 -20.09
N GLY A 87 4.61 -15.70 -19.93
CA GLY A 87 5.42 -16.35 -18.92
C GLY A 87 5.36 -15.54 -17.62
N PHE A 88 4.90 -16.16 -16.54
CA PHE A 88 4.70 -15.48 -15.28
C PHE A 88 4.82 -16.43 -14.08
N ALA A 89 5.01 -15.83 -12.91
CA ALA A 89 4.87 -16.48 -11.62
C ALA A 89 3.90 -15.69 -10.74
N GLU A 90 3.08 -16.38 -9.94
CA GLU A 90 2.09 -15.76 -9.07
C GLU A 90 2.25 -16.17 -7.62
N THR A 91 1.88 -15.25 -6.72
CA THR A 91 1.59 -15.58 -5.32
C THR A 91 0.24 -15.00 -4.91
N TYR A 92 -0.40 -15.67 -3.96
CA TYR A 92 -1.79 -15.46 -3.59
C TYR A 92 -1.91 -15.05 -2.12
N ILE A 93 -2.63 -13.96 -1.87
CA ILE A 93 -2.87 -13.43 -0.53
C ILE A 93 -4.38 -13.43 -0.28
N SER A 94 -4.84 -14.39 0.50
CA SER A 94 -6.26 -14.58 0.85
C SER A 94 -6.62 -13.94 2.21
N GLY A 95 -7.91 -13.86 2.50
CA GLY A 95 -8.44 -13.42 3.80
C GLY A 95 -8.35 -11.91 4.03
N GLN A 96 -7.98 -11.14 3.00
CA GLN A 96 -8.07 -9.69 3.03
C GLN A 96 -9.53 -9.26 2.85
N SER A 97 -9.92 -8.13 3.45
CA SER A 97 -11.23 -7.55 3.24
C SER A 97 -11.21 -6.02 3.38
N GLY A 98 -12.21 -5.39 2.76
CA GLY A 98 -12.34 -3.94 2.66
C GLY A 98 -11.49 -3.36 1.55
N THR A 99 -11.56 -2.03 1.45
CA THR A 99 -10.71 -1.24 0.57
C THR A 99 -9.40 -0.93 1.30
N ASN A 100 -8.25 -1.24 0.70
CA ASN A 100 -6.94 -1.06 1.32
C ASN A 100 -5.92 -0.59 0.29
N ILE A 101 -4.94 0.20 0.75
CA ILE A 101 -3.79 0.61 -0.06
C ILE A 101 -2.67 -0.39 0.18
N TYR A 102 -2.24 -1.00 -0.91
CA TYR A 102 -1.13 -1.94 -0.95
C TYR A 102 0.07 -1.31 -1.63
N GLU A 103 1.25 -1.58 -1.10
CA GLU A 103 2.53 -1.25 -1.67
C GLU A 103 3.27 -2.54 -2.02
N LEU A 104 3.47 -2.78 -3.31
CA LEU A 104 4.28 -3.84 -3.85
C LEU A 104 5.69 -3.30 -4.14
N LYS A 105 6.69 -3.81 -3.43
CA LYS A 105 8.11 -3.52 -3.66
C LYS A 105 8.80 -4.76 -4.22
N PHE A 106 9.65 -4.56 -5.21
CA PHE A 106 10.43 -5.66 -5.79
C PHE A 106 11.67 -5.12 -6.48
N TRP A 107 12.70 -5.94 -6.56
CA TRP A 107 13.84 -5.73 -7.44
C TRP A 107 13.66 -6.53 -8.71
N MET A 108 14.02 -5.95 -9.83
CA MET A 108 13.96 -6.61 -11.13
C MET A 108 15.24 -6.36 -11.93
N LYS A 109 15.64 -7.37 -12.69
CA LYS A 109 16.64 -7.26 -13.75
C LYS A 109 16.11 -7.99 -14.99
N ALA A 110 15.91 -7.25 -16.07
CA ALA A 110 15.55 -7.78 -17.37
C ALA A 110 16.81 -8.04 -18.22
N THR A 111 16.73 -8.92 -19.22
CA THR A 111 17.81 -9.13 -20.20
C THR A 111 17.28 -8.79 -21.59
N ASP A 112 17.48 -7.55 -22.04
CA ASP A 112 17.05 -7.05 -23.36
C ASP A 112 15.56 -7.27 -23.68
N TRP A 113 14.71 -7.24 -22.65
CA TRP A 113 13.28 -7.50 -22.77
C TRP A 113 12.48 -6.71 -21.73
N TYR A 114 11.16 -6.67 -21.90
CA TYR A 114 10.26 -6.03 -20.95
C TYR A 114 9.78 -7.04 -19.92
N GLY A 115 9.93 -6.68 -18.65
CA GLY A 115 9.42 -7.46 -17.53
C GLY A 115 8.70 -6.57 -16.55
N GLY A 116 8.00 -7.15 -15.58
CA GLY A 116 7.40 -6.34 -14.56
C GLY A 116 6.52 -7.08 -13.59
N ALA A 117 5.68 -6.33 -12.90
CA ALA A 117 4.77 -6.83 -11.90
C ALA A 117 3.35 -6.31 -12.13
N LYS A 118 2.38 -7.16 -11.81
CA LYS A 118 0.96 -6.83 -11.79
C LYS A 118 0.42 -7.14 -10.39
N ILE A 119 -0.51 -6.31 -9.94
CA ILE A 119 -1.33 -6.59 -8.77
C ILE A 119 -2.80 -6.52 -9.16
N GLY A 120 -3.61 -7.37 -8.55
CA GLY A 120 -5.04 -7.40 -8.80
C GLY A 120 -5.74 -8.39 -7.90
N ILE A 121 -6.96 -8.74 -8.29
CA ILE A 121 -7.83 -9.64 -7.52
C ILE A 121 -8.16 -10.83 -8.39
N ASN A 122 -8.07 -12.02 -7.82
CA ASN A 122 -8.57 -13.24 -8.42
C ASN A 122 -9.99 -13.51 -7.92
N THR A 123 -10.95 -13.37 -8.83
CA THR A 123 -12.37 -13.68 -8.59
C THR A 123 -12.74 -14.83 -9.51
N GLN A 124 -13.28 -15.92 -8.95
CA GLN A 124 -13.71 -17.10 -9.73
C GLN A 124 -12.60 -17.69 -10.63
N ASN A 125 -11.37 -17.77 -10.12
CA ASN A 125 -10.17 -18.24 -10.85
C ASN A 125 -9.79 -17.39 -12.08
N GLN A 126 -10.32 -16.19 -12.20
CA GLN A 126 -9.88 -15.21 -13.19
C GLN A 126 -9.15 -14.05 -12.50
N PHE A 127 -7.89 -13.87 -12.89
CA PHE A 127 -7.07 -12.75 -12.41
C PHE A 127 -7.47 -11.45 -13.13
N ALA A 128 -8.16 -10.57 -12.41
CA ALA A 128 -8.46 -9.21 -12.83
C ALA A 128 -7.32 -8.28 -12.39
N THR A 129 -6.48 -7.90 -13.35
CA THR A 129 -5.38 -6.96 -13.09
C THR A 129 -5.94 -5.58 -12.75
N SER A 130 -5.50 -5.00 -11.63
CA SER A 130 -5.84 -3.63 -11.22
C SER A 130 -4.76 -2.65 -11.65
N LYS A 131 -3.49 -2.99 -11.42
CA LYS A 131 -2.35 -2.14 -11.78
C LYS A 131 -1.16 -2.96 -12.26
N THR A 132 -0.39 -2.36 -13.17
CA THR A 132 0.77 -2.96 -13.82
C THR A 132 1.93 -1.96 -13.83
N LEU A 133 3.15 -2.46 -13.64
CA LEU A 133 4.39 -1.74 -13.90
C LEU A 133 5.26 -2.64 -14.78
N ILE A 134 5.73 -2.10 -15.91
CA ILE A 134 6.66 -2.77 -16.85
C ILE A 134 7.90 -1.88 -17.03
N ASP A 135 9.08 -2.50 -17.12
CA ASP A 135 10.35 -1.82 -17.38
C ASP A 135 11.31 -2.79 -18.14
N THR A 136 12.42 -2.27 -18.66
CA THR A 136 13.42 -3.01 -19.45
C THR A 136 14.83 -2.93 -18.85
N ALA A 137 14.95 -2.62 -17.55
CA ALA A 137 16.24 -2.40 -16.90
C ALA A 137 17.16 -3.62 -16.98
N ALA A 138 18.29 -3.47 -17.68
CA ALA A 138 19.33 -4.50 -17.81
C ALA A 138 20.16 -4.76 -16.54
N PHE A 139 19.90 -3.99 -15.49
CA PHE A 139 20.55 -4.05 -14.18
C PHE A 139 19.49 -4.15 -13.08
N TRP A 140 19.90 -4.61 -11.90
CA TRP A 140 19.00 -4.66 -10.75
C TRP A 140 18.52 -3.26 -10.39
N LYS A 141 17.21 -3.04 -10.52
CA LYS A 141 16.53 -1.81 -10.15
C LYS A 141 15.37 -2.13 -9.23
N GLN A 142 15.22 -1.36 -8.17
CA GLN A 142 14.08 -1.47 -7.28
C GLN A 142 12.88 -0.71 -7.86
N PHE A 143 11.72 -1.32 -7.77
CA PHE A 143 10.44 -0.76 -8.19
C PHE A 143 9.46 -0.76 -7.02
N THR A 144 8.57 0.22 -7.05
CA THR A 144 7.46 0.35 -6.11
C THR A 144 6.18 0.59 -6.90
N LEU A 145 5.18 -0.27 -6.66
CA LEU A 145 3.83 -0.15 -7.22
C LEU A 145 2.85 0.00 -6.05
N ILE A 146 2.17 1.14 -5.98
CA ILE A 146 1.13 1.40 -4.98
C ILE A 146 -0.23 1.29 -5.65
N ASP A 147 -1.14 0.51 -5.08
CA ASP A 147 -2.50 0.33 -5.59
C ASP A 147 -3.55 0.28 -4.49
N THR A 148 -4.79 0.63 -4.82
CA THR A 148 -5.94 0.52 -3.91
C THR A 148 -6.85 -0.60 -4.36
N LEU A 149 -6.98 -1.64 -3.54
CA LEU A 149 -7.80 -2.82 -3.84
C LEU A 149 -8.98 -2.90 -2.89
N THR A 150 -10.17 -3.18 -3.43
CA THR A 150 -11.36 -3.50 -2.64
C THR A 150 -11.60 -5.00 -2.69
N THR A 151 -11.53 -5.66 -1.54
CA THR A 151 -11.61 -7.13 -1.42
C THR A 151 -12.71 -7.55 -0.44
N GLN A 152 -13.31 -8.70 -0.68
CA GLN A 152 -14.10 -9.46 0.28
C GLN A 152 -13.24 -10.59 0.86
N SER A 153 -13.63 -11.17 2.00
CA SER A 153 -12.85 -12.25 2.64
C SER A 153 -12.69 -13.50 1.77
N SER A 154 -13.57 -13.69 0.77
CA SER A 154 -13.49 -14.74 -0.26
C SER A 154 -12.54 -14.41 -1.41
N ASP A 155 -12.18 -13.14 -1.57
CA ASP A 155 -11.31 -12.70 -2.65
C ASP A 155 -9.85 -13.04 -2.33
N THR A 156 -9.07 -13.19 -3.39
CA THR A 156 -7.63 -13.45 -3.29
C THR A 156 -6.88 -12.36 -4.04
N ILE A 157 -6.04 -11.61 -3.34
CA ILE A 157 -5.11 -10.69 -4.01
C ILE A 157 -4.05 -11.52 -4.69
N THR A 158 -3.76 -11.20 -5.94
CA THR A 158 -2.72 -11.86 -6.73
C THR A 158 -1.62 -10.86 -7.05
N VAL A 159 -0.38 -11.24 -6.75
CA VAL A 159 0.82 -10.57 -7.24
C VAL A 159 1.40 -11.44 -8.34
N ARG A 160 1.49 -10.90 -9.55
CA ARG A 160 2.05 -11.59 -10.72
C ARG A 160 3.34 -10.93 -11.14
N LEU A 161 4.42 -11.70 -11.19
CA LEU A 161 5.70 -11.31 -11.78
C LEU A 161 5.75 -11.86 -13.20
N THR A 162 5.99 -11.01 -14.19
CA THR A 162 5.83 -11.36 -15.60
C THR A 162 7.07 -11.07 -16.43
N ALA A 163 7.36 -11.97 -17.37
CA ALA A 163 8.29 -11.76 -18.47
C ALA A 163 7.57 -11.43 -19.79
N GLY A 164 6.23 -11.37 -19.80
CA GLY A 164 5.45 -11.12 -21.01
C GLY A 164 5.34 -12.35 -21.91
N SER A 165 4.85 -12.11 -23.13
CA SER A 165 4.78 -13.11 -24.20
C SER A 165 5.81 -12.77 -25.28
N GLY A 166 6.65 -13.74 -25.64
CA GLY A 166 7.62 -13.61 -26.72
C GLY A 166 7.12 -14.24 -28.02
N ASP A 167 7.97 -14.20 -29.03
CA ASP A 167 7.89 -14.93 -30.29
C ASP A 167 8.82 -16.16 -30.28
N ASP A 168 8.63 -17.10 -31.22
CA ASP A 168 9.23 -18.47 -31.24
C ASP A 168 10.77 -18.55 -31.10
N CYS A 169 11.49 -17.43 -31.17
CA CYS A 169 12.95 -17.41 -31.31
C CYS A 169 13.72 -16.77 -30.16
N ILE A 170 13.08 -15.98 -29.28
CA ILE A 170 13.81 -15.27 -28.21
C ILE A 170 12.97 -15.27 -26.94
N CYS A 171 13.39 -16.10 -25.97
CA CYS A 171 12.76 -16.15 -24.66
C CYS A 171 13.73 -15.67 -23.55
N PRO A 172 14.00 -14.36 -23.45
CA PRO A 172 14.92 -13.86 -22.45
C PRO A 172 14.30 -13.95 -21.04
N PRO A 173 15.11 -14.27 -20.02
CA PRO A 173 14.65 -14.31 -18.64
C PRO A 173 14.61 -12.92 -18.00
N ILE A 174 13.66 -12.76 -17.10
CA ILE A 174 13.55 -11.66 -16.14
C ILE A 174 13.75 -12.23 -14.74
N ASN A 175 14.61 -11.59 -13.95
CA ASN A 175 14.89 -12.01 -12.58
C ASN A 175 14.25 -11.04 -11.59
N PHE A 176 13.69 -11.58 -10.52
CA PHE A 176 13.02 -10.84 -9.46
C PHE A 176 13.57 -11.21 -8.09
N ALA A 177 13.80 -10.21 -7.24
CA ALA A 177 14.29 -10.41 -5.87
C ALA A 177 13.53 -9.51 -4.88
N PHE A 178 13.49 -9.92 -3.62
CA PHE A 178 12.93 -9.17 -2.51
C PHE A 178 11.52 -8.61 -2.79
N VAL A 179 10.57 -9.53 -3.04
CA VAL A 179 9.20 -9.18 -3.45
C VAL A 179 8.28 -9.07 -2.24
N GLU A 180 7.99 -7.85 -1.83
CA GLU A 180 7.23 -7.53 -0.64
C GLU A 180 5.88 -6.91 -0.99
N LEU A 181 4.81 -7.40 -0.35
CA LEU A 181 3.49 -6.78 -0.44
C LEU A 181 3.09 -6.28 0.94
N ASN A 182 3.12 -4.97 1.13
CA ASN A 182 2.76 -4.35 2.39
C ASN A 182 1.37 -3.71 2.28
N LYS A 183 0.50 -4.01 3.24
CA LYS A 183 -0.70 -3.20 3.47
C LYS A 183 -0.29 -1.94 4.23
N ILE A 184 -0.24 -0.81 3.54
CA ILE A 184 0.30 0.45 4.09
C ILE A 184 -0.79 1.41 4.58
N ALA A 185 -2.03 1.23 4.10
CA ALA A 185 -3.18 1.93 4.64
C ALA A 185 -4.47 1.15 4.37
N VAL A 186 -5.51 1.49 5.11
CA VAL A 186 -6.87 1.21 4.71
C VAL A 186 -7.30 2.42 3.88
N ALA A 187 -7.38 2.28 2.56
CA ALA A 187 -8.08 3.28 1.76
C ALA A 187 -9.52 3.14 2.20
N ALA A 188 -10.06 4.13 2.90
CA ALA A 188 -11.39 4.01 3.51
C ALA A 188 -12.34 3.29 2.54
N ALA A 189 -12.76 2.07 2.91
CA ALA A 189 -13.94 1.47 2.33
C ALA A 189 -15.04 2.52 2.39
N ASP A 190 -15.99 2.48 1.46
CA ASP A 190 -17.28 3.12 1.63
C ASP A 190 -17.93 2.61 2.94
N ASP A 191 -17.48 3.16 4.06
CA ASP A 191 -18.24 3.25 5.28
C ASP A 191 -19.46 4.10 4.92
N PRO A 192 -20.70 3.72 5.29
CA PRO A 192 -21.81 4.66 5.29
C PRO A 192 -21.54 5.95 6.11
N ASN A 193 -20.40 6.05 6.82
CA ASN A 193 -19.79 7.27 7.34
C ASN A 193 -18.63 7.83 6.48
N LYS A 194 -18.65 7.67 5.14
CA LYS A 194 -17.73 8.36 4.22
C LYS A 194 -17.99 9.86 4.26
N LEU A 195 -17.13 10.59 4.95
CA LEU A 195 -17.30 12.03 5.23
C LEU A 195 -16.36 12.91 4.39
N ASP A 196 -15.52 12.29 3.56
CA ASP A 196 -14.50 12.99 2.77
C ASP A 196 -15.08 13.69 1.52
N ASN A 197 -16.32 13.34 1.13
CA ASN A 197 -17.06 14.03 0.05
C ASN A 197 -18.03 15.11 0.56
N ILE A 198 -18.20 15.25 1.88
CA ILE A 198 -19.02 16.32 2.44
C ILE A 198 -18.20 17.46 3.02
N ILE A 199 -16.86 17.39 3.05
CA ILE A 199 -16.06 18.46 3.62
C ILE A 199 -15.20 19.11 2.54
N SER A 200 -15.43 20.39 2.30
CA SER A 200 -14.62 21.23 1.44
C SER A 200 -13.72 22.12 2.29
N THR A 201 -12.43 22.19 1.95
CA THR A 201 -11.48 23.11 2.61
C THR A 201 -10.88 24.06 1.60
N TYR A 202 -11.11 25.37 1.77
CA TYR A 202 -10.63 26.37 0.83
C TYR A 202 -10.40 27.75 1.47
N PRO A 203 -9.43 28.52 0.98
CA PRO A 203 -8.28 28.05 0.20
C PRO A 203 -7.37 27.15 1.04
N ASN A 204 -6.74 26.14 0.43
CA ASN A 204 -5.77 25.24 1.08
C ASN A 204 -4.73 24.79 0.04
N PRO A 205 -3.44 25.22 0.13
CA PRO A 205 -2.84 26.05 1.18
C PRO A 205 -3.37 27.50 1.25
N THR A 206 -3.11 28.20 2.36
CA THR A 206 -3.47 29.62 2.56
C THR A 206 -2.47 30.36 3.45
N ASN A 207 -2.36 31.68 3.26
CA ASN A 207 -1.49 32.54 4.06
C ASN A 207 -2.21 33.25 5.21
N ASN A 208 -3.55 33.26 5.24
CA ASN A 208 -4.33 34.07 6.20
C ASN A 208 -5.48 33.30 6.84
N LYS A 209 -6.48 32.91 6.05
CA LYS A 209 -7.71 32.28 6.54
C LYS A 209 -8.06 31.06 5.71
N MET A 210 -8.63 30.06 6.38
CA MET A 210 -9.17 28.87 5.75
C MET A 210 -10.64 28.67 6.14
N THR A 211 -11.43 28.24 5.18
CA THR A 211 -12.81 27.80 5.41
C THR A 211 -12.88 26.29 5.34
N ILE A 212 -13.53 25.68 6.32
CA ILE A 212 -13.94 24.27 6.31
C ILE A 212 -15.47 24.28 6.22
N GLU A 213 -16.00 23.82 5.10
CA GLU A 213 -17.44 23.76 4.82
C GLU A 213 -17.90 22.31 4.79
N VAL A 214 -19.00 22.02 5.46
CA VAL A 214 -19.70 20.73 5.42
C VAL A 214 -20.87 20.84 4.45
N LEU A 215 -20.78 20.20 3.29
CA LEU A 215 -21.75 20.23 2.19
C LEU A 215 -23.09 19.56 2.52
N SER A 216 -23.17 18.81 3.62
CA SER A 216 -24.42 18.27 4.16
C SER A 216 -24.92 19.15 5.30
N GLU A 217 -26.23 19.40 5.35
CA GLU A 217 -26.87 20.04 6.51
C GLU A 217 -26.64 19.17 7.76
N LYS A 218 -25.76 19.64 8.64
CA LYS A 218 -25.48 19.06 9.95
C LYS A 218 -25.48 20.21 10.95
N ASN A 219 -26.28 20.05 12.01
CA ASN A 219 -26.35 21.03 13.09
C ASN A 219 -25.46 20.57 14.25
N ASN A 220 -24.90 21.54 14.98
CA ASN A 220 -24.07 21.32 16.18
C ASN A 220 -22.82 20.49 15.89
N LEU A 221 -21.89 21.09 15.16
CA LEU A 221 -20.60 20.50 14.84
C LEU A 221 -19.50 21.09 15.73
N THR A 222 -18.60 20.23 16.16
CA THR A 222 -17.35 20.61 16.82
C THR A 222 -16.19 20.23 15.90
N LEU A 223 -15.27 21.18 15.69
CA LEU A 223 -14.04 21.04 14.94
C LEU A 223 -12.86 21.03 15.91
N ASP A 224 -12.08 19.95 15.93
CA ASP A 224 -10.80 19.87 16.61
C ASP A 224 -9.65 19.92 15.62
N ILE A 225 -8.60 20.68 15.94
CA ILE A 225 -7.42 20.85 15.11
C ILE A 225 -6.19 20.40 15.89
N TYR A 226 -5.32 19.66 15.22
CA TYR A 226 -4.10 19.09 15.74
C TYR A 226 -2.92 19.49 14.86
N ASN A 227 -1.76 19.75 15.46
CA ASN A 227 -0.52 19.96 14.70
C ASN A 227 0.07 18.62 14.20
N ALA A 228 1.18 18.70 13.47
CA ALA A 228 1.84 17.53 12.88
C ALA A 228 2.35 16.48 13.88
N ILE A 229 2.51 16.85 15.17
CA ILE A 229 2.90 15.92 16.24
C ILE A 229 1.70 15.37 17.03
N GLY A 230 0.47 15.70 16.61
CA GLY A 230 -0.76 15.22 17.24
C GLY A 230 -1.22 16.01 18.47
N GLN A 231 -0.59 17.15 18.77
CA GLN A 231 -1.04 18.03 19.85
C GLN A 231 -2.29 18.80 19.41
N HIS A 232 -3.33 18.81 20.24
CA HIS A 232 -4.54 19.61 20.05
C HIS A 232 -4.21 21.11 20.19
N VAL A 233 -4.49 21.91 19.15
CA VAL A 233 -4.13 23.33 19.08
C VAL A 233 -5.33 24.26 19.02
N ALA A 234 -6.50 23.78 18.56
CA ALA A 234 -7.71 24.58 18.54
C ALA A 234 -8.97 23.72 18.55
N ARG A 235 -10.04 24.27 19.12
CA ARG A 235 -11.40 23.72 19.09
C ARG A 235 -12.39 24.82 18.73
N LYS A 236 -13.27 24.56 17.76
CA LYS A 236 -14.37 25.46 17.37
C LYS A 236 -15.70 24.72 17.38
N GLN A 237 -16.77 25.45 17.66
CA GLN A 237 -18.14 24.93 17.56
C GLN A 237 -18.94 25.85 16.65
N THR A 238 -19.87 25.27 15.90
CA THR A 238 -20.79 26.02 15.06
C THR A 238 -22.16 25.36 15.05
N SER A 239 -23.20 26.18 15.00
CA SER A 239 -24.57 25.71 14.75
C SER A 239 -24.85 25.47 13.27
N GLY A 240 -23.98 25.97 12.37
CA GLY A 240 -24.09 25.78 10.93
C GLY A 240 -23.16 24.69 10.40
N ASN A 241 -22.77 24.83 9.13
CA ASN A 241 -21.91 23.89 8.42
C ASN A 241 -20.55 24.50 8.04
N ILE A 242 -20.29 25.76 8.39
CA ILE A 242 -19.06 26.47 8.02
C ILE A 242 -18.24 26.79 9.26
N PHE A 243 -16.94 26.53 9.17
CA PHE A 243 -15.92 26.97 10.11
C PHE A 243 -14.91 27.86 9.39
N THR A 244 -14.48 28.93 10.04
CA THR A 244 -13.36 29.74 9.57
C THR A 244 -12.23 29.69 10.59
N ILE A 245 -11.03 29.40 10.10
CA ILE A 245 -9.80 29.35 10.89
C ILE A 245 -8.89 30.47 10.41
N ASP A 246 -8.43 31.29 11.33
CA ASP A 246 -7.43 32.32 11.06
C ASP A 246 -6.05 31.78 11.44
N LYS A 247 -5.04 32.02 10.60
CA LYS A 247 -3.64 31.66 10.84
C LYS A 247 -3.14 32.19 12.17
N SER A 248 -3.59 33.37 12.58
CA SER A 248 -3.20 33.96 13.88
C SER A 248 -3.61 33.10 15.08
N GLU A 249 -4.54 32.17 14.92
CA GLU A 249 -5.00 31.28 16.00
C GLU A 249 -4.13 30.03 16.16
N ILE A 250 -3.57 29.48 15.07
CA ILE A 250 -2.86 28.17 15.10
C ILE A 250 -1.42 28.23 14.56
N GLY A 251 -1.02 29.34 13.94
CA GLY A 251 0.32 29.54 13.37
C GLY A 251 0.53 28.90 12.00
N ASN A 252 1.80 28.79 11.61
CA ASN A 252 2.23 28.20 10.35
C ASN A 252 2.45 26.70 10.46
N GLY A 253 2.16 25.97 9.37
CA GLY A 253 2.52 24.57 9.23
C GLY A 253 1.38 23.68 8.71
N LEU A 254 1.63 22.37 8.83
CA LEU A 254 0.69 21.31 8.51
C LEU A 254 -0.14 20.96 9.75
N PHE A 255 -1.45 20.95 9.59
CA PHE A 255 -2.40 20.57 10.63
C PHE A 255 -3.37 19.51 10.13
N PHE A 256 -3.90 18.74 11.07
CA PHE A 256 -4.97 17.77 10.86
C PHE A 256 -6.20 18.22 11.61
N TYR A 257 -7.38 17.99 11.05
CA TYR A 257 -8.63 18.31 11.75
C TYR A 257 -9.55 17.10 11.86
N GLN A 258 -10.41 17.13 12.88
CA GLN A 258 -11.49 16.18 13.10
C GLN A 258 -12.78 16.94 13.39
N LEU A 259 -13.84 16.61 12.66
CA LEU A 259 -15.20 17.09 12.90
C LEU A 259 -16.00 16.02 13.62
N HIS A 260 -16.80 16.42 14.61
CA HIS A 260 -17.68 15.53 15.34
C HIS A 260 -18.99 16.22 15.70
N ILE A 261 -20.08 15.45 15.76
CA ILE A 261 -21.37 15.93 16.24
C ILE A 261 -21.25 16.23 17.73
N SER A 262 -21.61 17.44 18.15
CA SER A 262 -21.40 17.88 19.54
C SER A 262 -22.14 17.01 20.56
N THR A 263 -23.29 16.41 20.19
CA THR A 263 -24.15 15.65 21.10
C THR A 263 -23.65 14.24 21.43
N ASP A 264 -23.10 13.51 20.45
CA ASP A 264 -22.70 12.10 20.62
C ASP A 264 -21.21 11.85 20.37
N GLN A 265 -20.43 12.90 20.07
CA GLN A 265 -19.00 12.85 19.73
C GLN A 265 -18.70 11.94 18.53
N LYS A 266 -19.70 11.59 17.72
CA LYS A 266 -19.51 10.80 16.52
C LYS A 266 -18.72 11.63 15.52
N ILE A 267 -17.63 11.07 15.02
CA ILE A 267 -16.78 11.73 14.02
C ILE A 267 -17.53 11.79 12.69
N VAL A 268 -17.67 13.01 12.17
CA VAL A 268 -18.30 13.37 10.90
C VAL A 268 -17.32 13.99 9.91
N GLY A 269 -16.03 13.85 10.15
CA GLY A 269 -15.04 13.82 9.08
C GLY A 269 -13.69 14.32 9.52
N ARG A 270 -12.72 14.20 8.64
CA ARG A 270 -11.31 14.46 8.94
C ARG A 270 -10.61 15.00 7.71
N GLY A 271 -9.51 15.71 7.91
CA GLY A 271 -8.69 16.14 6.79
C GLY A 271 -7.41 16.83 7.23
N ARG A 272 -6.72 17.41 6.25
CA ARG A 272 -5.46 18.13 6.45
C ARG A 272 -5.54 19.55 5.89
N ILE A 273 -4.90 20.48 6.56
CA ILE A 273 -4.87 21.90 6.17
C ILE A 273 -3.44 22.44 6.28
N VAL A 274 -3.08 23.37 5.40
CA VAL A 274 -1.74 23.97 5.32
C VAL A 274 -1.83 25.48 5.42
N PHE A 275 -1.14 26.05 6.41
CA PHE A 275 -0.89 27.48 6.53
C PHE A 275 0.58 27.79 6.23
N GLU A 276 0.82 28.65 5.24
CA GLU A 276 2.14 29.15 4.84
C GLU A 276 2.49 30.46 5.55
#